data_AF-K2F415-F1
#
_entry.id   AF-K2F415-F1
#
_cell.length_a   1.000
_cell.length_b   1.000
_cell.length_c   1.000
_cell.angle_alpha   90.00
_cell.angle_beta   90.00
_cell.angle_gamma   90.00
#
_symmetry.space_group_name_H-M   'P 1'
#
loop_
_entity.id
_entity.type
_entity.pdbx_description
1 polymer ?
#
loop_
_entity_poly.entity_id
_entity_poly.type
_entity_poly.pdbx_seq_one_letter_code
_entity_poly.pdbx_strand_id
1 'polypeptide(L)'
;MSASGFVNPVVSVVVLGIFAGLLYVYSINQSAVKGFQMKKVEKEITQLKNENELLKIKEAELKSLYKIEQSSKDLNMLEVAEIKYLDETNSLALNSSVKNIK
;
A
#
# COMPACT_ATOMS: atom_id res chain seq x y z
N MET A 1 -49.16 -39.46 -36.32
CA MET A 1 -48.51 -38.25 -36.87
C MET A 1 -49.50 -37.10 -36.74
N SER A 2 -49.42 -36.30 -35.68
CA SER A 2 -50.33 -35.16 -35.51
C SER A 2 -49.64 -34.07 -34.72
N ALA A 3 -49.16 -33.03 -35.41
CA ALA A 3 -48.76 -31.78 -34.77
C ALA A 3 -48.67 -30.67 -35.83
N SER A 4 -49.81 -30.18 -36.31
CA SER A 4 -49.88 -28.83 -36.87
C SER A 4 -51.12 -28.14 -36.31
N GLY A 5 -51.06 -27.81 -35.02
CA GLY A 5 -51.97 -26.85 -34.42
C GLY A 5 -51.50 -25.45 -34.78
N PHE A 6 -52.29 -24.69 -35.53
CA PHE A 6 -52.01 -23.29 -35.83
C PHE A 6 -52.05 -22.49 -34.52
N VAL A 7 -50.89 -22.15 -33.96
CA VAL A 7 -50.81 -21.32 -32.76
C VAL A 7 -51.25 -19.91 -33.12
N ASN A 8 -52.22 -19.36 -32.40
CA ASN A 8 -52.70 -18.00 -32.63
C ASN A 8 -51.52 -17.01 -32.54
N PRO A 9 -51.29 -16.16 -33.56
CA PRO A 9 -50.17 -15.22 -33.59
C PRO A 9 -50.15 -14.30 -32.36
N VAL A 10 -51.32 -13.95 -31.81
CA VAL A 10 -51.42 -13.13 -30.58
C VAL A 10 -50.81 -13.86 -29.38
N VAL A 11 -51.11 -15.16 -29.22
CA VAL A 11 -50.55 -15.97 -28.13
C VAL A 11 -49.03 -16.10 -28.28
N SER A 12 -48.55 -16.27 -29.50
CA SER A 12 -47.10 -16.34 -29.77
C SER A 12 -46.38 -15.05 -29.38
N VAL A 13 -46.96 -13.88 -29.69
CA VAL A 13 -46.36 -12.58 -29.33
C VAL A 13 -46.36 -12.38 -27.82
N VAL A 14 -47.43 -12.76 -27.12
CA VAL A 14 -47.50 -12.67 -25.66
C VAL A 14 -46.44 -13.54 -24.99
N VAL A 15 -46.27 -14.79 -25.44
CA VAL A 15 -45.25 -15.71 -24.90
C VAL A 15 -43.84 -15.16 -25.15
N LEU A 16 -43.58 -14.63 -26.34
CA LEU A 16 -42.29 -13.99 -26.67
C LEU A 16 -42.03 -12.76 -25.80
N GLY A 17 -43.05 -11.93 -25.55
CA GLY A 17 -42.94 -10.77 -24.66
C GLY A 17 -42.58 -11.15 -23.23
N ILE A 18 -43.21 -12.20 -22.69
CA ILE A 18 -42.89 -12.72 -21.36
C ILE A 18 -41.45 -13.27 -21.32
N PHE A 19 -41.05 -14.06 -22.32
CA PHE A 19 -39.68 -14.58 -22.42
C PHE A 19 -38.64 -13.46 -22.52
N ALA A 20 -38.89 -12.43 -23.33
CA ALA A 20 -38.01 -11.27 -23.45
C ALA A 20 -37.89 -10.52 -22.12
N GLY A 21 -39.01 -10.34 -21.39
CA GLY A 21 -39.01 -9.73 -20.07
C GLY A 21 -38.19 -10.51 -19.04
N LEU A 22 -38.34 -11.84 -19.00
CA LEU A 22 -37.56 -12.70 -18.10
C LEU A 22 -36.06 -12.67 -18.43
N LEU A 23 -35.70 -12.73 -19.72
CA LEU A 23 -34.31 -12.62 -20.16
C LEU A 23 -33.71 -11.25 -19.82
N TYR A 24 -34.48 -10.17 -19.95
CA TYR A 24 -34.03 -8.83 -19.61
C TYR A 24 -33.70 -8.69 -18.12
N VAL A 25 -34.61 -9.14 -17.24
CA VAL A 25 -34.39 -9.13 -15.79
C VAL A 25 -33.19 -10.00 -15.41
N TYR A 26 -33.07 -11.19 -16.01
CA TYR A 26 -31.91 -12.07 -15.81
C TYR A 26 -30.60 -11.38 -16.22
N SER A 27 -30.56 -10.73 -17.37
CA SER A 27 -29.38 -10.03 -17.89
C SER A 27 -28.93 -8.88 -16.99
N ILE A 28 -29.89 -8.08 -16.48
CA ILE A 28 -29.58 -6.99 -15.54
C ILE A 28 -29.04 -7.55 -14.22
N ASN A 29 -29.69 -8.58 -13.69
CA ASN A 29 -29.27 -9.19 -12.42
C ASN A 29 -27.86 -9.79 -12.52
N GLN A 30 -27.53 -10.44 -13.64
CA GLN A 30 -26.19 -10.96 -13.88
C GLN A 30 -25.16 -9.83 -14.00
N SER A 31 -25.53 -8.72 -14.64
CA SER A 31 -24.67 -7.54 -14.79
C SER A 31 -24.36 -6.88 -13.44
N ALA A 32 -25.35 -6.79 -12.54
CA ALA A 32 -25.15 -6.27 -11.18
C ALA A 32 -24.18 -7.13 -10.35
N VAL A 33 -24.32 -8.46 -10.43
CA VAL A 33 -23.42 -9.41 -9.74
C VAL A 33 -21.98 -9.33 -10.29
N LYS A 34 -21.82 -9.17 -11.60
CA LYS A 34 -20.50 -8.97 -12.23
C LYS A 34 -19.84 -7.65 -11.77
N GLY A 35 -20.61 -6.57 -11.65
CA GLY A 35 -20.10 -5.30 -11.14
C GLY A 35 -19.61 -5.37 -9.69
N PHE A 36 -20.30 -6.14 -8.83
CA PHE A 36 -19.83 -6.38 -7.46
C PHE A 36 -18.51 -7.15 -7.42
N GLN A 37 -18.38 -8.20 -8.22
CA GLN A 37 -17.12 -8.96 -8.32
C GLN A 37 -15.98 -8.09 -8.85
N MET A 38 -16.24 -7.25 -9.87
CA MET A 38 -15.27 -6.29 -10.39
C MET A 38 -14.77 -5.34 -9.30
N LYS A 39 -15.70 -4.74 -8.55
CA LYS A 39 -15.38 -3.83 -7.45
C LYS A 39 -14.56 -4.50 -6.34
N LYS A 40 -14.81 -5.79 -6.07
CA LYS A 40 -14.02 -6.57 -5.12
C LYS A 40 -12.57 -6.72 -5.61
N VAL A 41 -12.39 -7.11 -6.88
CA VAL A 41 -11.06 -7.26 -7.49
C VAL A 41 -10.32 -5.92 -7.54
N GLU A 42 -10.98 -4.82 -7.90
CA GLU A 42 -10.39 -3.47 -7.88
C GLU A 42 -9.90 -3.07 -6.48
N LYS A 43 -10.67 -3.41 -5.44
CA LYS A 43 -10.27 -3.17 -4.05
C LYS A 43 -9.03 -3.99 -3.67
N GLU A 44 -8.99 -5.27 -4.06
CA GLU A 44 -7.83 -6.14 -3.83
C GLU A 44 -6.57 -5.61 -4.54
N ILE A 45 -6.70 -5.16 -5.80
CA ILE A 45 -5.59 -4.53 -6.55
C ILE A 45 -5.07 -3.29 -5.83
N THR A 46 -5.98 -2.43 -5.36
CA THR A 46 -5.61 -1.20 -4.65
C THR A 46 -4.89 -1.51 -3.34
N GLN A 47 -5.36 -2.51 -2.60
CA GLN A 47 -4.71 -2.96 -1.37
C GLN A 47 -3.30 -3.51 -1.65
N LEU A 48 -3.17 -4.41 -2.63
CA LEU A 48 -1.88 -4.99 -3.00
C LEU A 48 -0.87 -3.93 -3.47
N LYS A 49 -1.34 -2.90 -4.19
CA LYS A 49 -0.49 -1.78 -4.60
C LYS A 49 0.05 -1.01 -3.39
N ASN A 50 -0.82 -0.69 -2.43
CA ASN A 50 -0.41 0.02 -1.22
C ASN A 50 0.58 -0.81 -0.40
N GLU A 51 0.33 -2.12 -0.26
CA GLU A 51 1.26 -3.03 0.42
C GLU A 51 2.61 -3.10 -0.28
N ASN A 52 2.64 -3.12 -1.62
CA ASN A 52 3.89 -3.09 -2.40
C ASN A 52 4.67 -1.79 -2.19
N GLU A 53 4.00 -0.63 -2.16
CA GLU A 53 4.63 0.66 -1.90
C GLU A 53 5.24 0.71 -0.48
N LEU A 54 4.51 0.21 0.53
CA LEU A 54 5.03 0.10 1.89
C LEU A 54 6.26 -0.83 1.98
N LEU A 55 6.24 -1.96 1.26
CA LEU A 55 7.38 -2.88 1.20
C LEU A 55 8.61 -2.22 0.56
N LYS A 56 8.42 -1.44 -0.51
CA LYS A 56 9.53 -0.69 -1.15
C LYS A 56 10.15 0.34 -0.21
N ILE A 57 9.34 1.04 0.58
CA ILE A 57 9.85 1.99 1.58
C ILE A 57 10.70 1.26 2.62
N LYS A 58 10.20 0.15 3.16
CA LYS A 58 10.93 -0.67 4.14
C LYS A 58 12.23 -1.25 3.56
N GLU A 59 12.20 -1.70 2.31
CA GLU A 59 13.40 -2.18 1.62
C GLU A 59 14.45 -1.08 1.53
N ALA A 60 14.06 0.14 1.12
CA ALA A 60 14.96 1.28 1.02
C ALA A 60 15.54 1.68 2.38
N GLU A 61 14.73 1.64 3.45
CA GLU A 61 15.16 1.92 4.82
C GLU A 61 16.22 0.90 5.28
N LEU A 62 15.96 -0.39 5.12
CA LEU A 62 16.93 -1.45 5.44
C LEU A 62 18.23 -1.28 4.67
N LYS A 63 18.14 -0.98 3.37
CA LYS A 63 19.31 -0.77 2.51
C LYS A 63 20.13 0.46 2.93
N SER A 64 19.46 1.50 3.42
CA SER A 64 20.11 2.68 4.00
C SER A 64 20.87 2.32 5.29
N LEU A 65 20.26 1.54 6.18
CA LEU A 65 20.91 1.07 7.41
C LEU A 65 22.16 0.22 7.11
N TYR A 66 22.05 -0.71 6.16
CA TYR A 66 23.21 -1.48 5.70
C TYR A 66 24.33 -0.60 5.14
N LYS A 67 23.98 0.47 4.42
CA LYS A 67 24.97 1.41 3.91
C LYS A 67 25.70 2.15 5.05
N ILE A 68 24.98 2.54 6.11
CA ILE A 68 25.57 3.18 7.29
C ILE A 68 26.48 2.20 8.02
N GLU A 69 26.04 0.96 8.24
CA GLU A 69 26.85 -0.10 8.85
C GLU A 69 28.14 -0.34 8.05
N GLN A 70 28.04 -0.42 6.72
CA GLN A 70 29.21 -0.61 5.86
C GLN A 70 30.17 0.59 5.93
N SER A 71 29.63 1.81 5.88
CA SER A 71 30.43 3.04 6.01
C SER A 71 31.14 3.12 7.37
N SER A 72 30.47 2.67 8.44
CA SER A 72 31.02 2.59 9.79
C SER A 72 32.21 1.63 9.87
N LYS A 73 32.11 0.46 9.21
CA LYS A 73 33.21 -0.50 9.07
C LYS A 73 34.38 0.08 8.26
N ASP A 74 34.09 0.72 7.12
CA ASP A 74 35.12 1.33 6.26
C ASP A 74 35.90 2.43 7.01
N LEU A 75 35.23 3.14 7.92
CA LEU A 75 35.81 4.17 8.78
C LEU A 75 36.45 3.64 10.08
N ASN A 76 36.51 2.31 10.26
CA ASN A 76 37.00 1.65 11.48
C ASN A 76 36.38 2.21 12.78
N MET A 77 35.10 2.57 12.73
CA MET A 77 34.40 3.06 13.92
C MET A 77 34.27 1.94 14.95
N LEU A 78 34.52 2.26 16.22
CA LEU A 78 34.37 1.34 17.33
C LEU A 78 33.03 1.55 18.02
N GLU A 79 32.43 0.47 18.50
CA GLU A 79 31.20 0.52 19.29
C GLU A 79 31.47 1.27 20.60
N VAL A 80 30.65 2.28 20.90
CA VAL A 80 30.84 3.14 22.08
C VAL A 80 30.33 2.43 23.33
N ALA A 81 31.24 2.04 24.21
CA ALA A 81 30.91 1.34 25.45
C ALA A 81 30.41 2.27 26.59
N GLU A 82 30.82 3.54 26.60
CA GLU A 82 30.46 4.48 27.66
C GLU A 82 30.44 5.93 27.13
N ILE A 83 29.27 6.58 27.18
CA ILE A 83 29.10 7.97 26.72
C ILE A 83 29.37 8.89 27.91
N LYS A 84 30.56 9.48 27.96
CA LYS A 84 30.91 10.49 28.96
C LYS A 84 30.66 11.88 28.41
N TYR A 85 29.59 12.52 28.88
CA TYR A 85 29.30 13.92 28.58
C TYR A 85 30.28 14.80 29.35
N LEU A 86 30.99 15.68 28.65
CA LEU A 86 31.78 16.73 29.27
C LEU A 86 30.84 17.89 29.57
N ASP A 87 30.58 18.14 30.85
CA ASP A 87 29.84 19.31 31.30
C ASP A 87 30.80 20.51 31.22
N GLU A 88 30.52 21.48 30.34
CA GLU A 88 31.34 22.69 30.15
C GLU A 88 31.16 23.69 31.32
N THR A 89 31.32 23.21 32.55
CA THR A 89 31.44 24.10 33.71
C THR A 89 32.86 24.04 34.25
N ASN A 90 33.56 25.14 33.97
CA ASN A 90 34.77 25.64 34.60
C ASN A 90 36.16 25.33 34.00
N SER A 91 36.82 26.47 33.75
CA SER A 91 38.25 26.70 33.93
C SER A 91 39.15 26.49 32.71
N LEU A 92 38.95 27.30 31.67
CA LEU A 92 40.02 27.65 30.73
C LEU A 92 40.33 29.16 30.68
N ALA A 93 39.93 29.92 31.71
CA ALA A 93 40.28 31.33 31.84
C ALA A 93 40.71 31.69 33.28
N LEU A 94 41.79 31.08 33.76
CA LEU A 94 42.58 31.58 34.89
C LEU A 94 44.06 31.49 34.52
N ASN A 95 44.44 32.18 33.44
CA ASN A 95 45.85 32.45 33.18
C ASN A 95 46.30 33.56 34.14
N SER A 96 47.10 33.12 35.11
CA SER A 96 48.01 33.87 35.95
C SER A 96 48.74 35.01 35.22
N SER A 97 48.21 36.22 35.29
CA SER A 97 49.02 37.44 35.08
C SER A 97 49.58 37.91 36.42
N VAL A 98 50.46 37.10 37.01
CA VAL A 98 51.41 37.56 38.04
C VAL A 98 52.65 37.99 37.28
N LYS A 99 52.73 39.27 36.92
CA LYS A 99 53.97 39.89 36.45
C LYS A 99 54.42 40.93 37.46
N ASN A 100 55.47 40.57 38.19
CA ASN A 100 56.26 41.42 39.07
C ASN A 100 56.52 42.79 38.43
N ILE A 101 56.20 43.87 39.14
CA ILE A 101 56.79 45.18 38.92
C ILE A 101 57.43 45.58 40.25
N LYS A 102 58.74 45.81 40.16
CA LYS A 102 59.66 46.23 41.20
C LYS A 102 59.53 47.72 41.47
#